data_AF-A0A9D2RD81-F1
#
_entry.id   AF-A0A9D2RD81-F1
#
_cell.length_a   1.000
_cell.length_b   1.000
_cell.length_c   1.000
_cell.angle_alpha   90.00
_cell.angle_beta   90.00
_cell.angle_gamma   90.00
#
_symmetry.space_group_name_H-M   'P 1'
#
loop_
_entity.id
_entity.type
_entity.pdbx_description
1 polymer ?
#
loop_
_entity_poly.entity_id
_entity_poly.type
_entity_poly.pdbx_seq_one_letter_code
_entity_poly.pdbx_strand_id
1 'polypeptide(L)' 'MTKLGEMIWDDGLKEGIEQGKQIAAERYSRLILLLSKEQKEDLIVKAASDPEYREELYKKYNL' A
#
# COMPACT_ATOMS: atom_id res chain seq x y z
N MET A 1 18.85 11.26 -26.03
CA MET A 1 17.44 11.25 -25.62
C MET A 1 16.79 12.52 -26.14
N THR A 2 15.61 12.44 -26.76
CA THR A 2 14.86 13.62 -27.22
C THR A 2 13.95 14.10 -26.09
N LYS A 3 13.61 15.39 -26.06
CA LYS A 3 12.63 15.95 -25.10
C LYS A 3 11.31 15.16 -25.06
N LEU A 4 10.88 14.64 -26.21
CA LEU A 4 9.68 13.82 -26.30
C LEU A 4 9.82 12.46 -25.58
N GLY A 5 10.99 11.83 -25.67
CA GLY A 5 11.29 10.57 -24.99
C GLY A 5 11.37 10.72 -23.46
N GLU A 6 11.90 11.85 -22.98
CA GLU A 6 11.91 12.17 -21.54
C GLU A 6 10.49 12.39 -20.99
N MET A 7 9.63 13.09 -21.73
CA MET A 7 8.23 13.29 -21.33
C MET A 7 7.44 11.97 -21.22
N ILE A 8 7.57 11.09 -22.22
CA ILE A 8 6.87 9.78 -22.21
C ILE A 8 7.36 8.91 -21.04
N TRP A 9 8.67 8.97 -20.76
CA TRP A 9 9.25 8.25 -19.63
C TRP A 9 8.74 8.78 -18.28
N ASP A 10 8.70 10.10 -18.12
CA ASP A 10 8.22 10.75 -16.89
C ASP A 10 6.73 10.49 -16.65
N ASP A 11 5.92 10.51 -17.70
CA ASP A 11 4.49 10.20 -17.61
C ASP A 11 4.28 8.73 -17.22
N GLY A 12 4.97 7.80 -17.87
CA GLY A 12 4.90 6.37 -17.50
C GLY A 12 5.39 6.09 -16.07
N LEU A 13 6.44 6.80 -15.62
CA LEU A 13 6.92 6.72 -14.24
C LEU A 13 5.87 7.23 -13.25
N LYS A 14 5.23 8.37 -13.53
CA LYS A 14 4.15 8.92 -12.69
C LYS A 14 2.97 7.97 -12.59
N GLU A 15 2.51 7.42 -13.70
CA GLU A 15 1.40 6.46 -13.71
C GLU A 15 1.74 5.21 -12.89
N GLY A 16 2.96 4.68 -13.01
CA GLY A 16 3.41 3.54 -12.22
C GLY A 16 3.44 3.83 -10.72
N ILE A 17 3.91 5.02 -10.32
CA ILE A 17 3.90 5.46 -8.91
C ILE A 17 2.47 5.61 -8.40
N GLU A 18 1.58 6.20 -9.19
CA GLU A 18 0.18 6.41 -8.80
C GLU A 18 -0.56 5.07 -8.63
N GLN A 19 -0.39 4.14 -9.57
CA GLN A 19 -0.93 2.78 -9.45
C GLN A 19 -0.37 2.06 -8.22
N GLY A 20 0.94 2.17 -7.97
CA GLY A 20 1.57 1.58 -6.78
C GLY A 20 0.98 2.12 -5.47
N LYS A 21 0.73 3.43 -5.41
CA LYS A 21 0.08 4.06 -4.24
C LYS A 21 -1.36 3.59 -4.07
N GLN A 22 -2.13 3.47 -5.15
CA GLN A 22 -3.51 2.98 -5.10
C GLN A 22 -3.57 1.54 -4.60
N ILE A 23 -2.74 0.65 -5.15
CA ILE A 23 -2.67 -0.76 -4.72
C ILE A 23 -2.28 -0.86 -3.24
N ALA A 24 -1.28 -0.08 -2.80
CA ALA A 24 -0.87 -0.06 -1.40
C ALA A 24 -1.98 0.45 -0.46
N ALA A 25 -2.71 1.50 -0.87
CA ALA A 25 -3.82 2.06 -0.11
C ALA A 25 -5.01 1.08 -0.01
N GLU A 26 -5.35 0.38 -1.10
CA GLU A 26 -6.39 -0.64 -1.09
C GLU A 26 -6.02 -1.81 -0.16
N ARG A 27 -4.78 -2.31 -0.25
CA ARG A 27 -4.28 -3.41 0.59
C ARG A 27 -4.32 -3.03 2.07
N TYR A 28 -3.89 -1.81 2.39
CA TYR A 28 -3.98 -1.28 3.75
C TYR A 28 -5.42 -1.15 4.24
N SER A 29 -6.31 -0.59 3.41
CA SER A 29 -7.73 -0.44 3.76
C SER A 29 -8.41 -1.78 4.07
N ARG A 30 -8.10 -2.83 3.28
CA ARG A 30 -8.59 -4.19 3.53
C ARG A 30 -8.10 -4.75 4.87
N LEU A 31 -6.82 -4.54 5.19
CA LEU A 31 -6.26 -4.95 6.48
C LEU A 31 -6.96 -4.25 7.65
N ILE A 32 -7.17 -2.93 7.56
CA ILE A 32 -7.83 -2.16 8.62
C ILE A 32 -9.28 -2.62 8.83
N LEU A 33 -10.04 -2.83 7.74
CA LEU A 33 -11.40 -3.36 7.82
C LEU A 33 -11.46 -4.75 8.48
N LEU A 34 -10.49 -5.61 8.17
CA LEU A 34 -10.42 -6.95 8.74
C LEU A 34 -10.10 -6.90 10.24
N LEU A 35 -9.10 -6.11 10.64
CA LEU A 35 -8.73 -5.93 12.04
C LEU A 35 -9.85 -5.26 12.85
N SER A 36 -10.56 -4.30 12.25
CA SER A 36 -11.71 -3.63 12.88
C SER A 36 -12.87 -4.60 13.12
N LYS A 37 -13.16 -5.50 12.16
CA LYS A 37 -14.16 -6.56 12.33
C LYS A 37 -13.82 -7.51 13.50
N GLU A 38 -12.53 -7.75 13.75
CA GLU A 38 -12.07 -8.57 14.86
C GLU A 38 -11.93 -7.81 16.20
N GLN A 39 -12.31 -6.52 16.25
CA GLN A 39 -12.10 -5.62 17.41
C GLN A 39 -10.61 -5.55 17.85
N LYS A 40 -9.68 -5.69 16.90
CA LYS A 40 -8.23 -5.66 17.15
C LYS A 40 -7.64 -4.27 16.89
N GLU A 41 -8.15 -3.28 17.60
CA GLU A 41 -7.74 -1.87 17.46
C GLU A 41 -6.25 -1.67 17.79
N ASP A 42 -5.71 -2.37 18.79
CA ASP A 42 -4.28 -2.37 19.09
C ASP A 42 -3.41 -2.79 17.89
N LEU A 43 -3.87 -3.77 17.11
CA LEU A 43 -3.14 -4.24 15.93
C LEU A 43 -3.20 -3.23 14.79
N ILE A 44 -4.27 -2.44 14.69
CA ILE A 44 -4.37 -1.35 13.72
C ILE A 44 -3.31 -0.29 14.01
N VAL A 45 -3.20 0.14 15.27
CA VAL A 45 -2.21 1.14 15.70
C VAL A 45 -0.79 0.60 15.47
N LYS A 46 -0.56 -0.66 15.82
CA LYS A 46 0.75 -1.29 15.61
C LYS A 46 1.09 -1.41 14.13
N ALA A 47 0.15 -1.81 13.28
CA ALA A 47 0.35 -1.88 11.83
C ALA A 47 0.55 -0.51 11.16
N ALA A 48 -0.01 0.56 11.75
CA ALA A 48 0.22 1.93 11.29
C ALA A 48 1.62 2.44 11.65
N SER A 49 2.14 2.00 12.80
CA SER A 49 3.41 2.48 13.37
C SER A 49 4.61 1.63 12.95
N ASP A 50 4.40 0.34 12.67
CA ASP A 50 5.43 -0.65 12.38
C ASP A 50 5.19 -1.28 10.99
N PRO A 51 6.00 -0.90 9.98
CA PRO A 51 5.90 -1.44 8.63
C PRO A 51 6.20 -2.93 8.52
N GLU A 52 7.14 -3.45 9.34
CA GLU A 52 7.51 -4.87 9.33
C GLU A 52 6.36 -5.71 9.90
N TYR A 53 5.79 -5.27 11.02
CA TYR A 53 4.62 -5.89 11.61
C TYR A 53 3.41 -5.89 10.67
N ARG A 54 3.23 -4.79 9.91
CA ARG A 54 2.19 -4.71 8.89
C ARG A 54 2.37 -5.75 7.78
N GLU A 55 3.61 -6.01 7.35
CA GLU A 55 3.91 -7.08 6.38
C GLU A 55 3.65 -8.48 6.94
N GLU A 56 3.95 -8.72 8.22
CA GLU A 56 3.57 -9.97 8.89
C GLU A 56 2.05 -10.17 8.92
N LEU A 57 1.29 -9.10 9.20
CA LEU A 57 -0.17 -9.15 9.17
C LEU A 57 -0.70 -9.42 7.76
N TYR A 58 -0.12 -8.81 6.73
CA TYR A 58 -0.52 -9.12 5.35
C TYR A 58 -0.31 -10.59 5.03
N LYS A 59 0.83 -11.18 5.41
CA LYS A 59 1.06 -12.62 5.26
C LYS A 59 0.06 -13.46 6.05
N LYS A 60 -0.22 -13.09 7.30
CA LYS A 60 -1.14 -13.81 8.19
C LYS A 60 -2.58 -13.82 7.67
N TYR A 61 -3.03 -12.71 7.11
CA TYR A 61 -4.38 -12.55 6.55
C TYR A 61 -4.44 -12.82 5.04
N ASN A 62 -3.31 -13.24 4.45
CA ASN A 62 -3.18 -13.58 3.03
C ASN A 62 -3.64 -12.45 2.09
N LEU A 63 -3.24 -11.21 2.44
CA LEU A 63 -3.50 -9.94 1.75
C LEU A 63 -2.30 -9.45 0.93
#